data_AF-A0A2S9FM21-F1
#
_entry.id   AF-A0A2S9FM21-F1
#
_cell.length_a   1.000
_cell.length_b   1.000
_cell.length_c   1.000
_cell.angle_alpha   90.00
_cell.angle_beta   90.00
_cell.angle_gamma   90.00
#
_symmetry.space_group_name_H-M   'P 1'
#
loop_
_entity.id
_entity.type
_entity.pdbx_description
1 polymer ?
#
loop_
_entity_poly.entity_id
_entity_poly.type
_entity_poly.pdbx_seq_one_letter_code
_entity_poly.pdbx_strand_id
1 'polypeptide(L)'
;QEHTAQWDAEEAAKIQREFIDGKVNVLSCSTTFELGVDVGDLQSVVMRNMPPKTANYVQRAGRAGRRAASAALVVTYANRAAHDLAKYQDPVSMIAGQMRIPWVPVDNARIARRHAHSIALAAYFRHRAERDSQTWRQAGPFFSPP
;
A
#
# COMPACT_ATOMS: atom_id res chain seq x y z
N GLN A 1 -3.32 -14.09 15.32
CA GLN A 1 -4.71 -13.86 14.84
C GLN A 1 -4.61 -13.36 13.41
N GLU A 2 -5.23 -14.03 12.43
CA GLU A 2 -5.32 -13.55 11.05
C GLU A 2 -6.65 -12.80 10.87
N HIS A 3 -6.58 -11.49 10.61
CA HIS A 3 -7.76 -10.67 10.35
C HIS A 3 -7.43 -9.65 9.26
N THR A 4 -7.55 -10.07 8.01
CA THR A 4 -7.28 -9.24 6.83
C THR A 4 -8.55 -8.48 6.46
N ALA A 5 -8.53 -7.14 6.59
CA ALA A 5 -9.47 -6.15 6.04
C ALA A 5 -10.65 -5.62 6.90
N GLN A 6 -10.85 -6.03 8.15
CA GLN A 6 -11.92 -5.50 9.03
C GLN A 6 -11.43 -4.81 10.31
N TRP A 7 -10.21 -4.29 10.32
CA TRP A 7 -9.74 -3.52 11.48
C TRP A 7 -10.23 -2.09 11.36
N ASP A 8 -10.81 -1.59 12.44
CA ASP A 8 -10.85 -0.15 12.66
C ASP A 8 -9.41 0.38 12.62
N ALA A 9 -9.22 1.57 12.05
CA ALA A 9 -7.90 2.17 11.88
C ALA A 9 -7.15 2.29 13.22
N GLU A 10 -7.91 2.51 14.30
CA GLU A 10 -7.38 2.61 15.65
C GLU A 10 -6.80 1.28 16.17
N GLU A 11 -7.53 0.18 15.95
CA GLU A 11 -7.14 -1.16 16.44
C GLU A 11 -5.93 -1.68 15.64
N ALA A 12 -5.87 -1.40 14.33
CA ALA A 12 -4.70 -1.70 13.50
C ALA A 12 -3.45 -0.94 14.00
N ALA A 13 -3.62 0.36 14.32
CA ALA A 13 -2.53 1.19 14.86
C ALA A 13 -2.08 0.75 16.25
N LYS A 14 -2.97 0.18 17.05
CA LYS A 14 -2.64 -0.39 18.37
C LYS A 14 -1.79 -1.65 18.23
N ILE A 15 -2.19 -2.61 17.40
CA ILE A 15 -1.41 -3.84 17.18
C ILE A 15 -0.05 -3.53 16.57
N GLN A 16 0.02 -2.58 15.64
CA GLN A 16 1.31 -2.17 15.08
C GLN A 16 2.23 -1.61 16.16
N ARG A 17 1.72 -0.79 17.09
CA ARG A 17 2.50 -0.31 18.24
C ARG A 17 2.95 -1.45 19.15
N GLU A 18 2.06 -2.37 19.49
CA GLU A 18 2.42 -3.54 20.30
C GLU A 18 3.48 -4.43 19.63
N PHE A 19 3.47 -4.53 18.31
CA PHE A 19 4.50 -5.23 17.54
C PHE A 19 5.86 -4.50 17.57
N ILE A 20 5.87 -3.19 17.37
CA ILE A 20 7.09 -2.36 17.45
C ILE A 20 7.69 -2.39 18.86
N ASP A 21 6.85 -2.36 19.89
CA ASP A 21 7.24 -2.45 21.30
C ASP A 21 7.71 -3.86 21.71
N GLY A 22 7.63 -4.85 20.81
CA GLY A 22 8.01 -6.24 21.10
C GLY A 22 7.03 -7.01 21.98
N LYS A 23 5.82 -6.49 22.21
CA LYS A 23 4.72 -7.21 22.90
C LYS A 23 4.09 -8.26 21.99
N VAL A 24 4.05 -8.00 20.69
CA VAL A 24 3.66 -8.96 19.65
C VAL A 24 4.91 -9.36 18.86
N ASN A 25 5.24 -10.65 18.85
CA ASN A 25 6.44 -11.16 18.17
C ASN A 25 6.21 -11.51 16.70
N VAL A 26 4.95 -11.73 16.30
CA VAL A 26 4.59 -12.17 14.95
C VAL A 26 3.33 -11.46 14.50
N LEU A 27 3.41 -10.82 13.33
CA LEU A 27 2.30 -10.15 12.69
C LEU A 27 2.04 -10.80 11.32
N SER A 28 0.83 -11.33 11.12
CA SER A 28 0.39 -11.85 9.82
C SER A 28 -0.42 -10.79 9.09
N CYS A 29 -0.02 -10.44 7.86
CA CYS A 29 -0.59 -9.36 7.07
C CYS A 29 -0.82 -9.80 5.62
N SER A 30 -1.87 -9.26 4.99
CA SER A 30 -2.05 -9.33 3.53
C SER A 30 -1.44 -8.12 2.83
N THR A 31 -1.51 -8.11 1.50
CA THR A 31 -0.97 -7.03 0.65
C THR A 31 -1.55 -5.64 0.93
N THR A 32 -2.74 -5.56 1.51
CA THR A 32 -3.32 -4.27 1.94
C THR A 32 -2.57 -3.65 3.13
N PHE A 33 -1.83 -4.45 3.91
CA PHE A 33 -0.89 -3.97 4.92
C PHE A 33 0.53 -3.75 4.36
N GLU A 34 0.84 -4.21 3.13
CA GLU A 34 2.16 -4.03 2.51
C GLU A 34 2.40 -2.62 1.99
N LEU A 35 1.34 -1.82 1.76
CA LEU A 35 1.44 -0.43 1.31
C LEU A 35 1.07 0.50 2.47
N GLY A 36 2.07 1.18 3.05
CA GLY A 36 1.84 2.30 3.98
C GLY A 36 2.07 2.00 5.47
N VAL A 37 2.30 0.75 5.86
CA VAL A 37 2.62 0.40 7.25
C VAL A 37 4.14 0.36 7.45
N ASP A 38 4.66 1.35 8.19
CA ASP A 38 6.03 1.35 8.70
C ASP A 38 6.10 0.46 9.95
N VAL A 39 6.40 -0.81 9.75
CA VAL A 39 6.55 -1.81 10.83
C VAL A 39 7.95 -1.79 11.45
N GLY A 40 8.75 -0.77 11.15
CA GLY A 40 10.12 -0.64 11.64
C GLY A 40 11.06 -1.73 11.09
N ASP A 41 12.15 -1.95 11.81
CA ASP A 41 13.22 -2.87 11.41
C ASP A 41 12.86 -4.32 11.74
N LEU A 42 12.36 -5.08 10.76
CA LEU A 42 12.11 -6.50 10.96
C LEU A 42 13.41 -7.30 10.93
N GLN A 43 13.54 -8.29 11.81
CA GLN A 43 14.63 -9.27 11.71
C GLN A 43 14.33 -10.33 10.65
N SER A 44 13.06 -10.70 10.52
CA SER A 44 12.62 -11.72 9.58
C SER A 44 11.32 -11.38 8.87
N VAL A 45 11.20 -11.84 7.63
CA VAL A 45 9.99 -11.75 6.81
C VAL A 45 9.69 -13.14 6.25
N VAL A 46 8.47 -13.61 6.47
CA VAL A 46 7.98 -14.88 5.95
C VAL A 46 6.86 -14.63 4.95
N MET A 47 7.05 -15.09 3.72
CA MET A 47 6.07 -15.01 2.65
C MET A 47 5.41 -16.38 2.46
N ARG A 48 4.08 -16.43 2.61
CA ARG A 48 3.28 -17.66 2.46
C ARG A 48 3.23 -18.21 1.03
N ASN A 49 3.49 -17.38 0.04
CA ASN A 49 3.50 -17.73 -1.37
C ASN A 49 4.51 -16.86 -2.11
N MET A 50 4.93 -17.31 -3.29
CA MET A 50 5.78 -16.50 -4.14
C MET A 50 5.03 -15.23 -4.58
N PRO A 51 5.58 -14.01 -4.34
CA PRO A 51 5.02 -12.78 -4.87
C PRO A 51 4.87 -12.82 -6.39
N PRO A 52 3.84 -12.16 -6.96
CA PRO A 52 3.55 -12.25 -8.39
C PRO A 52 4.60 -11.55 -9.27
N LYS A 53 5.34 -10.57 -8.71
CA LYS A 53 6.36 -9.81 -9.43
C LYS A 53 7.59 -9.60 -8.54
N THR A 54 8.75 -9.44 -9.17
CA THR A 54 10.04 -9.09 -8.53
C THR A 54 9.91 -7.84 -7.66
N ALA A 55 9.23 -6.80 -8.13
CA ALA A 55 9.04 -5.57 -7.35
C ALA A 55 8.31 -5.82 -6.01
N ASN A 56 7.28 -6.67 -6.01
CA ASN A 56 6.58 -7.06 -4.78
C ASN A 56 7.51 -7.83 -3.84
N TYR A 57 8.33 -8.75 -4.39
CA TYR A 57 9.29 -9.51 -3.59
C TYR A 57 10.31 -8.60 -2.93
N VAL A 58 10.99 -7.74 -3.70
CA VAL A 58 12.02 -6.84 -3.20
C VAL A 58 11.45 -5.87 -2.15
N GLN A 59 10.24 -5.35 -2.37
CA GLN A 59 9.58 -4.49 -1.38
C GLN A 59 9.27 -5.21 -0.06
N ARG A 60 8.83 -6.48 -0.11
CA ARG A 60 8.54 -7.28 1.09
C ARG A 60 9.83 -7.72 1.80
N ALA A 61 10.77 -8.30 1.05
CA ALA A 61 12.05 -8.78 1.54
C ALA A 61 12.90 -7.65 2.13
N GLY A 62 12.87 -6.46 1.51
CA GLY A 62 13.56 -5.26 1.99
C GLY A 62 13.03 -4.67 3.31
N ARG A 63 11.94 -5.22 3.86
CA ARG A 63 11.50 -4.90 5.23
C ARG A 63 12.37 -5.58 6.29
N ALA A 64 13.06 -6.67 5.95
CA ALA A 64 14.00 -7.33 6.84
C ALA A 64 15.37 -6.63 6.82
N GLY A 65 16.09 -6.66 7.95
CA GLY A 65 17.54 -6.41 7.97
C GLY A 65 17.99 -4.96 7.98
N ARG A 66 17.12 -4.01 8.37
CA ARG A 66 17.49 -2.58 8.39
C ARG A 66 18.44 -2.17 9.53
N ARG A 67 18.60 -2.98 10.58
CA ARG A 67 19.60 -2.75 11.64
C ARG A 67 20.94 -3.41 11.28
N ALA A 68 22.01 -2.64 11.37
CA ALA A 68 23.39 -3.06 11.06
C ALA A 68 23.92 -4.25 11.91
N ALA A 69 23.22 -4.65 12.98
CA ALA A 69 23.69 -5.61 13.96
C ALA A 69 23.05 -7.02 13.89
N SER A 70 22.09 -7.27 12.98
CA SER A 70 21.43 -8.58 12.89
C SER A 70 21.29 -9.07 11.45
N ALA A 71 21.58 -10.35 11.21
CA ALA A 71 21.34 -10.99 9.93
C ALA A 71 19.84 -10.97 9.59
N ALA A 72 19.51 -10.49 8.39
CA ALA A 72 18.15 -10.48 7.87
C ALA A 72 17.77 -11.88 7.39
N LEU A 73 16.60 -12.39 7.81
CA LEU A 73 16.09 -13.67 7.32
C LEU A 73 14.82 -13.46 6.50
N VAL A 74 14.87 -13.81 5.22
CA VAL A 74 13.70 -13.80 4.35
C VAL A 74 13.40 -15.22 3.91
N VAL A 75 12.20 -15.71 4.22
CA VAL A 75 11.74 -17.05 3.85
C VAL A 75 10.53 -16.92 2.93
N THR A 76 10.56 -17.62 1.80
CA THR A 76 9.42 -17.70 0.88
C THR A 76 8.99 -19.15 0.74
N TYR A 77 7.75 -19.43 1.13
CA TYR A 77 7.14 -20.72 0.89
C TYR A 77 6.59 -20.77 -0.54
N ALA A 78 7.10 -21.68 -1.37
CA ALA A 78 6.61 -21.89 -2.72
C ALA A 78 5.52 -22.97 -2.71
N ASN A 79 4.30 -22.59 -3.09
CA ASN A 79 3.20 -23.55 -3.24
C ASN A 79 3.35 -24.37 -4.53
N ARG A 80 2.46 -25.35 -4.73
CA ARG A 80 2.40 -26.16 -5.97
C ARG A 80 1.78 -25.42 -7.17
N ALA A 81 1.58 -24.11 -7.08
CA ALA A 81 1.10 -23.31 -8.20
C ALA A 81 2.19 -23.17 -9.28
N ALA A 82 1.79 -23.08 -10.55
CA ALA A 82 2.74 -23.01 -11.67
C ALA A 82 3.74 -21.85 -11.54
N HIS A 83 3.27 -20.67 -11.11
CA HIS A 83 4.13 -19.51 -10.86
C HIS A 83 5.17 -19.78 -9.76
N ASP A 84 4.72 -20.27 -8.60
CA ASP A 84 5.58 -20.57 -7.45
C ASP A 84 6.64 -21.63 -7.81
N LEU A 85 6.26 -22.70 -8.53
CA LEU A 85 7.19 -23.74 -8.97
C LEU A 85 8.22 -23.21 -9.96
N ALA A 86 7.79 -22.42 -10.96
CA ALA A 86 8.71 -21.82 -11.91
C ALA A 86 9.73 -20.91 -11.21
N LYS A 87 9.30 -20.15 -10.20
CA LYS A 87 10.18 -19.30 -9.40
C LYS A 87 11.01 -20.06 -8.36
N TYR A 88 10.56 -21.23 -7.92
CA TYR A 88 11.35 -22.12 -7.07
C TYR A 88 12.51 -22.76 -7.84
N GLN A 89 12.31 -23.07 -9.13
CA GLN A 89 13.36 -23.59 -10.01
C GLN A 89 14.44 -22.54 -10.32
N ASP A 90 14.05 -21.27 -10.43
CA ASP A 90 14.97 -20.13 -10.59
C ASP A 90 14.63 -18.98 -9.63
N PRO A 91 15.05 -19.07 -8.35
CA PRO A 91 14.74 -18.07 -7.34
C PRO A 91 15.51 -16.76 -7.55
N VAL A 92 16.65 -16.80 -8.26
CA VAL A 92 17.45 -15.60 -8.54
C VAL A 92 16.65 -14.63 -9.42
N SER A 93 15.80 -15.14 -10.32
CA SER A 93 14.88 -14.30 -11.11
C SER A 93 13.90 -13.45 -10.28
N MET A 94 13.64 -13.80 -9.01
CA MET A 94 12.78 -13.01 -8.12
C MET A 94 13.56 -11.97 -7.32
N ILE A 95 14.84 -12.20 -7.05
CA ILE A 95 15.71 -11.32 -6.27
C ILE A 95 16.40 -10.30 -7.18
N ALA A 96 16.97 -10.77 -8.27
CA ALA A 96 17.73 -9.98 -9.26
C ALA A 96 16.97 -9.79 -10.59
N GLY A 97 15.66 -10.08 -10.60
CA GLY A 97 14.82 -9.91 -11.78
C GLY A 97 14.68 -8.45 -12.22
N GLN A 98 14.27 -8.25 -13.47
CA GLN A 98 13.99 -6.91 -13.98
C GLN A 98 12.69 -6.36 -13.39
N MET A 99 12.77 -5.21 -12.73
CA MET A 99 11.61 -4.44 -12.33
C MET A 99 11.20 -3.51 -13.49
N ARG A 100 9.95 -3.62 -13.95
CA ARG A 100 9.42 -2.70 -14.95
C ARG A 100 9.21 -1.32 -14.32
N ILE A 101 9.74 -0.29 -14.95
CA ILE A 101 9.52 1.10 -14.54
C ILE A 101 8.02 1.40 -14.63
N PRO A 102 7.39 1.97 -13.58
CA PRO A 102 6.00 2.37 -13.66
C PRO A 102 5.85 3.44 -14.74
N TRP A 103 5.02 3.15 -15.74
CA TRP A 103 4.71 4.10 -16.80
C TRP A 103 3.41 4.82 -16.45
N VAL A 104 3.46 6.15 -16.43
CA VAL A 104 2.30 7.00 -16.15
C VAL A 104 1.82 7.60 -17.48
N PRO A 105 0.67 7.17 -18.02
CA PRO A 105 0.10 7.81 -19.21
C PRO A 105 -0.32 9.23 -18.87
N VAL A 106 0.42 10.22 -19.36
CA VAL A 106 0.07 11.64 -19.25
C VAL A 106 -0.99 12.04 -20.28
N ASP A 107 -1.03 11.35 -21.43
CA ASP A 107 -2.02 11.57 -22.47
C ASP A 107 -3.25 10.67 -22.24
N ASN A 108 -4.05 11.04 -21.24
CA ASN A 108 -5.31 10.37 -20.98
C ASN A 108 -6.42 11.41 -20.81
N ALA A 109 -7.16 11.64 -21.89
CA ALA A 109 -8.24 12.62 -21.93
C ALA A 109 -9.30 12.42 -20.83
N ARG A 110 -9.54 11.18 -20.39
CA ARG A 110 -10.48 10.89 -19.29
C ARG A 110 -9.94 11.39 -17.95
N ILE A 111 -8.64 11.21 -17.69
CA ILE A 111 -7.98 11.71 -16.47
C ILE A 111 -7.89 13.24 -16.54
N ALA A 112 -7.44 13.80 -17.66
CA ALA A 112 -7.36 15.24 -17.88
C ALA A 112 -8.71 15.94 -17.65
N ARG A 113 -9.80 15.39 -18.21
CA ARG A 113 -11.15 15.94 -18.00
C ARG A 113 -11.60 15.88 -16.55
N ARG A 114 -11.27 14.82 -15.81
CA ARG A 114 -11.57 14.72 -14.37
C ARG A 114 -10.84 15.80 -13.57
N HIS A 115 -9.56 16.06 -13.87
CA HIS A 115 -8.82 17.15 -13.25
C HIS A 115 -9.40 18.52 -13.62
N ALA A 116 -9.74 18.75 -14.89
CA ALA A 116 -10.36 20.00 -15.33
C ALA A 116 -11.68 20.28 -14.60
N HIS A 117 -12.56 19.28 -14.45
CA HIS A 117 -13.80 19.41 -13.68
C HIS A 117 -13.54 19.69 -12.21
N SER A 118 -12.55 19.03 -11.59
CA SER A 118 -12.18 19.27 -10.19
C SER A 118 -11.65 20.69 -9.96
N ILE A 119 -10.83 21.21 -10.88
CA ILE A 119 -10.32 22.59 -10.82
C ILE A 119 -11.45 23.60 -10.99
N ALA A 120 -12.33 23.39 -11.97
CA ALA A 120 -13.47 24.26 -12.20
C ALA A 120 -14.42 24.31 -10.98
N LEU A 121 -14.71 23.15 -10.40
CA LEU A 121 -15.55 23.06 -9.21
C LEU A 121 -14.89 23.71 -7.98
N ALA A 122 -13.58 23.52 -7.78
CA ALA A 122 -12.84 24.17 -6.71
C ALA A 122 -12.80 25.70 -6.87
N ALA A 123 -12.65 26.19 -8.11
CA ALA A 123 -12.71 27.62 -8.42
C ALA A 123 -14.10 28.20 -8.14
N TYR A 124 -15.17 27.50 -8.53
CA TYR A 124 -16.54 27.89 -8.21
C TYR A 124 -16.77 27.99 -6.70
N PHE A 125 -16.34 26.99 -5.93
CA PHE A 125 -16.49 27.01 -4.47
C PHE A 125 -15.73 28.16 -3.81
N ARG A 126 -14.50 28.43 -4.23
CA ARG A 126 -13.75 29.60 -3.74
C ARG A 126 -14.48 30.90 -4.04
N HIS A 127 -14.94 31.08 -5.28
CA HIS A 127 -15.65 32.30 -5.68
C HIS A 127 -16.91 32.54 -4.84
N ARG A 128 -17.72 31.48 -4.61
CA ARG A 128 -18.93 31.57 -3.79
C ARG A 128 -18.64 31.85 -2.31
N ALA A 129 -17.57 31.28 -1.78
CA ALA A 129 -17.15 31.54 -0.40
C ALA A 129 -16.70 33.00 -0.22
N GLU A 130 -15.91 33.53 -1.17
CA GLU A 130 -15.38 34.90 -1.11
C GLU A 130 -16.47 35.96 -1.33
N ARG A 131 -17.38 35.73 -2.28
CA ARG A 131 -18.36 36.73 -2.70
C ARG A 131 -19.66 36.68 -1.88
N ASP A 132 -20.14 35.49 -1.57
CA ASP A 132 -21.48 35.27 -0.99
C ASP A 132 -21.40 34.65 0.42
N SER A 133 -20.21 34.39 0.98
CA SER A 133 -19.99 33.64 2.23
C SER A 133 -20.65 32.24 2.26
N GLN A 134 -20.97 31.69 1.08
CA GLN A 134 -21.61 30.37 0.95
C GLN A 134 -20.55 29.26 0.95
N THR A 135 -20.76 28.24 1.80
CA THR A 135 -19.89 27.07 1.86
C THR A 135 -20.71 25.78 1.97
N TRP A 136 -20.26 24.73 1.28
CA TRP A 136 -20.92 23.43 1.28
C TRP A 136 -19.98 22.37 1.86
N ARG A 137 -20.41 21.72 2.96
CA ARG A 137 -19.68 20.60 3.57
C ARG A 137 -20.19 19.23 3.12
N GLN A 138 -21.35 19.20 2.47
CA GLN A 138 -22.01 18.00 1.97
C GLN A 138 -22.50 18.25 0.54
N ALA A 139 -22.54 17.19 -0.26
CA ALA A 139 -22.93 17.29 -1.67
C ALA A 139 -24.43 17.61 -1.85
N GLY A 140 -25.30 17.14 -0.96
CA GLY A 140 -26.75 17.34 -1.07
C GLY A 140 -27.14 18.82 -1.15
N PRO A 141 -26.78 19.65 -0.15
CA PRO A 141 -27.10 21.08 -0.14
C PRO A 141 -26.50 21.88 -1.31
N PHE A 142 -25.52 21.34 -2.04
CA PHE A 142 -24.97 21.97 -3.24
C PHE A 142 -25.88 21.83 -4.47
N PHE A 143 -26.65 20.74 -4.55
CA PHE A 143 -27.59 20.48 -5.65
C PHE A 143 -29.03 20.87 -5.33
N SER A 144 -29.30 21.27 -4.09
CA SER A 144 -30.60 21.82 -3.71
C SER A 144 -30.84 23.19 -4.37
N PRO A 145 -32.08 23.51 -4.75
CA PRO A 145 -32.41 24.87 -5.17
C PRO A 145 -32.06 25.88 -4.05
N PRO A 146 -31.66 27.11 -4.42
CA PRO A 146 -31.33 28.17 -3.47
C PRO A 146 -32.53 28.61 -2.62
#